data_AF-A0A1J3K947-F1
#
_entry.id   AF-A0A1J3K947-F1
#
_cell.length_a   1.000
_cell.length_b   1.000
_cell.length_c   1.000
_cell.angle_alpha   90.00
_cell.angle_beta   90.00
_cell.angle_gamma   90.00
#
_symmetry.space_group_name_H-M   'P 1'
#
loop_
_entity.id
_entity.type
_entity.pdbx_description
1 polymer ?
#
loop_
_entity_poly.entity_id
_entity_poly.type
_entity_poly.pdbx_seq_one_letter_code
_entity_poly.pdbx_strand_id
1 'polypeptide(L)'
;MKGVSSAPGDYVYFKSQVPLHKIPIGTKQWRYYDYGPKTVPPLICIPGIAGTADVYYKQIMSLSMRGYRVVSVDIPRVWNYHEWIQAFEKFLDTIDVHHVHLYGTSLGGFLAQLFAHHRPRRVKSLVLSNTYLDTRSFAAAMPWAPFVSWTPSFLLKRYVLTGIRDGPHEPFIADSVDFAVSQVETLSKDDLASRLTLTVDAASVGSLLLPDSSITIMDTNDYCAIPQHLKDELTERYPEARRAYLKTGGDFPFLSRPDEVNLHLQLHLRRVGVEPRPEVVKTISKDGADGTDSSQSKKESDEEKEDRSNNMPQGSSSDQSPTLPESSGSSNNPPLPTDSIQLQSSSSMDNLMLLQLIIAGEVYQSCVRFTLCYCTLVLVHCGFTISRQSV
;
A
#
# COMPACT_ATOMS: atom_id res chain seq x y z
N MET A 1 -28.56 2.93 6.96
CA MET A 1 -28.04 2.91 5.58
C MET A 1 -27.26 4.21 5.37
N LYS A 2 -25.96 4.23 5.67
CA LYS A 2 -25.11 5.33 5.17
C LYS A 2 -24.90 5.04 3.69
N GLY A 3 -25.20 6.03 2.83
CA GLY A 3 -25.09 5.88 1.39
C GLY A 3 -23.69 5.45 1.00
N VAL A 4 -23.60 4.54 0.03
CA VAL A 4 -22.33 4.18 -0.62
C VAL A 4 -21.74 5.49 -1.15
N SER A 5 -20.64 5.94 -0.54
CA SER A 5 -19.93 7.13 -1.00
C SER A 5 -19.56 6.93 -2.47
N SER A 6 -19.87 7.91 -3.31
CA SER A 6 -19.47 7.86 -4.72
C SER A 6 -17.96 7.74 -4.81
N ALA A 7 -17.47 6.88 -5.71
CA ALA A 7 -16.05 6.72 -5.97
C ALA A 7 -15.36 8.09 -6.18
N PRO A 8 -14.16 8.32 -5.59
CA PRO A 8 -13.42 9.55 -5.79
C PRO A 8 -13.22 9.87 -7.28
N GLY A 9 -13.37 11.15 -7.67
CA GLY A 9 -13.32 11.54 -9.09
C GLY A 9 -11.98 11.24 -9.76
N ASP A 10 -10.88 11.35 -9.02
CA ASP A 10 -9.54 10.98 -9.45
C ASP A 10 -9.40 9.46 -9.68
N TYR A 11 -10.05 8.64 -8.85
CA TYR A 11 -10.11 7.19 -9.05
C TYR A 11 -10.94 6.82 -10.29
N VAL A 12 -12.08 7.47 -10.52
CA VAL A 12 -12.88 7.28 -11.74
C VAL A 12 -12.06 7.63 -12.98
N TYR A 13 -11.33 8.75 -12.95
CA TYR A 13 -10.42 9.14 -14.02
C TYR A 13 -9.34 8.09 -14.24
N PHE A 14 -8.67 7.60 -13.19
CA PHE A 14 -7.69 6.51 -13.29
C PHE A 14 -8.26 5.28 -14.00
N LYS A 15 -9.47 4.84 -13.63
CA LYS A 15 -10.13 3.68 -14.24
C LYS A 15 -10.44 3.86 -15.72
N SER A 16 -10.59 5.11 -16.19
CA SER A 16 -10.78 5.41 -17.62
C SER A 16 -9.48 5.35 -18.42
N GLN A 17 -8.33 5.56 -17.77
CA GLN A 17 -7.02 5.66 -18.43
C GLN A 17 -6.22 4.36 -18.35
N VAL A 18 -6.31 3.64 -17.24
CA VAL A 18 -5.43 2.50 -16.95
C VAL A 18 -6.24 1.20 -16.94
N PRO A 19 -6.00 0.29 -17.90
CA PRO A 19 -6.77 -0.96 -17.98
C PRO A 19 -6.39 -1.93 -16.86
N LEU A 20 -7.41 -2.56 -16.26
CA LEU A 20 -7.22 -3.66 -15.32
C LEU A 20 -7.00 -4.96 -16.09
N HIS A 21 -5.85 -5.60 -15.88
CA HIS A 21 -5.56 -6.92 -16.43
C HIS A 21 -6.07 -8.01 -15.50
N LYS A 22 -6.64 -9.07 -16.09
CA LYS A 22 -7.03 -10.30 -15.39
C LYS A 22 -6.48 -11.49 -16.16
N ILE A 23 -5.56 -12.24 -15.54
CA ILE A 23 -4.92 -13.38 -16.19
C ILE A 23 -4.94 -14.63 -15.28
N PRO A 24 -5.30 -15.80 -15.82
CA PRO A 24 -5.11 -17.06 -15.12
C PRO A 24 -3.63 -17.50 -15.21
N ILE A 25 -3.01 -17.82 -14.08
CA ILE A 25 -1.66 -18.39 -14.02
C ILE A 25 -1.74 -19.67 -13.20
N GLY A 26 -1.73 -20.82 -13.90
CA GLY A 26 -2.03 -22.11 -13.29
C GLY A 26 -3.45 -22.12 -12.71
N THR A 27 -3.58 -22.41 -11.42
CA THR A 27 -4.86 -22.43 -10.70
C THR A 27 -5.23 -21.10 -10.06
N LYS A 28 -4.39 -20.06 -10.21
CA LYS A 28 -4.55 -18.77 -9.53
C LYS A 28 -5.01 -17.72 -10.53
N GLN A 29 -5.96 -16.87 -10.10
CA GLN A 29 -6.40 -15.71 -10.86
C GLN A 29 -5.64 -14.48 -10.38
N TRP A 30 -4.99 -13.78 -11.31
CA TRP A 30 -4.27 -12.54 -11.04
C TRP A 30 -5.04 -11.36 -11.58
N ARG A 31 -5.15 -10.31 -10.76
CA ARG A 31 -5.64 -9.00 -11.15
C ARG A 31 -4.55 -7.98 -10.90
N TYR A 32 -4.23 -7.17 -11.90
CA TYR A 32 -3.17 -6.18 -11.76
C TYR A 32 -3.32 -5.03 -12.75
N TYR A 33 -2.70 -3.91 -12.41
CA TYR A 33 -2.43 -2.80 -13.33
C TYR A 33 -0.96 -2.82 -13.70
N ASP A 34 -0.61 -2.50 -14.94
CA ASP A 34 0.77 -2.35 -15.39
C ASP A 34 0.85 -1.17 -16.35
N TYR A 35 1.36 -0.05 -15.86
CA TYR A 35 1.34 1.23 -16.56
C TYR A 35 2.71 1.91 -16.55
N GLY A 36 2.98 2.71 -17.58
CA GLY A 36 4.27 3.36 -17.81
C GLY A 36 5.20 2.62 -18.80
N PRO A 37 6.40 3.17 -19.08
CA PRO A 37 7.27 2.69 -20.16
C PRO A 37 7.83 1.28 -19.90
N LYS A 38 7.57 0.31 -20.80
CA LYS A 38 8.02 -1.09 -20.64
C LYS A 38 9.54 -1.27 -20.60
N THR A 39 10.30 -0.31 -21.11
CA THR A 39 11.77 -0.27 -21.08
C THR A 39 12.36 0.08 -19.72
N VAL A 40 11.54 0.55 -18.77
CA VAL A 40 11.94 0.88 -17.40
C VAL A 40 11.64 -0.30 -16.49
N PRO A 41 12.60 -0.74 -15.63
CA PRO A 41 12.34 -1.78 -14.63
C PRO A 41 11.16 -1.41 -13.73
N PRO A 42 10.19 -2.31 -13.51
CA PRO A 42 8.97 -1.96 -12.80
C PRO A 42 9.17 -1.86 -11.28
N LEU A 43 8.47 -0.89 -10.69
CA LEU A 43 8.10 -0.92 -9.27
C LEU A 43 6.80 -1.71 -9.12
N ILE A 44 6.82 -2.83 -8.38
CA ILE A 44 5.63 -3.63 -8.09
C ILE A 44 5.10 -3.29 -6.69
N CYS A 45 3.88 -2.78 -6.63
CA CYS A 45 3.17 -2.43 -5.41
C CYS A 45 2.31 -3.61 -4.92
N ILE A 46 2.54 -4.05 -3.68
CA ILE A 46 1.86 -5.19 -3.06
C ILE A 46 1.07 -4.70 -1.84
N PRO A 47 -0.27 -4.79 -1.84
CA PRO A 47 -1.10 -4.21 -0.79
C PRO A 47 -1.11 -5.07 0.49
N GLY A 48 -1.60 -4.50 1.59
CA GLY A 48 -1.95 -5.23 2.80
C GLY A 48 -3.25 -6.05 2.67
N ILE A 49 -3.71 -6.61 3.80
CA ILE A 49 -4.91 -7.48 3.86
C ILE A 49 -6.14 -6.80 3.26
N ALA A 50 -6.34 -5.52 3.60
CA ALA A 50 -7.50 -4.72 3.21
C ALA A 50 -7.43 -4.15 1.79
N GLY A 51 -6.31 -4.29 1.07
CA GLY A 51 -6.10 -3.61 -0.21
C GLY A 51 -6.27 -4.50 -1.43
N THR A 52 -6.64 -3.90 -2.54
CA THR A 52 -6.62 -4.47 -3.90
C THR A 52 -5.57 -3.76 -4.75
N ALA A 53 -5.34 -4.21 -5.98
CA ALA A 53 -4.52 -3.53 -6.97
C ALA A 53 -4.96 -2.07 -7.18
N ASP A 54 -6.25 -1.77 -6.94
CA ASP A 54 -6.83 -0.44 -7.10
C ASP A 54 -6.28 0.57 -6.07
N VAL A 55 -5.77 0.15 -4.91
CA VAL A 55 -5.36 1.08 -3.84
C VAL A 55 -4.11 1.91 -4.15
N TYR A 56 -3.30 1.47 -5.12
CA TYR A 56 -2.11 2.20 -5.57
C TYR A 56 -2.36 3.08 -6.80
N TYR A 57 -3.62 3.39 -7.12
CA TYR A 57 -3.95 4.21 -8.30
C TYR A 57 -3.24 5.57 -8.30
N LYS A 58 -3.10 6.20 -7.12
CA LYS A 58 -2.39 7.48 -6.97
C LYS A 58 -0.89 7.35 -7.28
N GLN A 59 -0.26 6.23 -6.90
CA GLN A 59 1.13 5.92 -7.21
C GLN A 59 1.30 5.65 -8.71
N ILE A 60 0.41 4.84 -9.29
CA ILE A 60 0.42 4.55 -10.73
C ILE A 60 0.35 5.85 -11.53
N MET A 61 -0.64 6.71 -11.25
CA MET A 61 -0.83 7.94 -11.99
C MET A 61 0.36 8.90 -11.85
N SER A 62 0.84 9.12 -10.63
CA SER A 62 1.93 10.09 -10.39
C SER A 62 3.28 9.62 -10.96
N LEU A 63 3.66 8.37 -10.70
CA LEU A 63 4.97 7.86 -11.11
C LEU A 63 5.04 7.55 -12.61
N SER A 64 3.95 7.04 -13.20
CA SER A 64 3.92 6.75 -14.64
C SER A 64 4.01 8.02 -15.47
N MET A 65 3.37 9.12 -15.02
CA MET A 65 3.50 10.43 -15.66
C MET A 65 4.94 10.99 -15.61
N ARG A 66 5.74 10.52 -14.66
CA ARG A 66 7.16 10.85 -14.54
C ARG A 66 8.07 9.87 -15.28
N GLY A 67 7.51 8.92 -16.03
CA GLY A 67 8.26 7.98 -16.84
C GLY A 67 8.74 6.72 -16.12
N TYR A 68 8.21 6.39 -14.94
CA TYR A 68 8.46 5.10 -14.30
C TYR A 68 7.42 4.07 -14.74
N ARG A 69 7.78 2.78 -14.70
CA ARG A 69 6.81 1.68 -14.85
C ARG A 69 6.34 1.26 -13.47
N VAL A 70 5.03 1.26 -13.25
CA VAL A 70 4.42 0.82 -11.99
C VAL A 70 3.44 -0.31 -12.26
N VAL A 71 3.57 -1.37 -11.48
CA VAL A 71 2.68 -2.52 -11.49
C VAL A 71 2.01 -2.61 -10.12
N SER A 72 0.69 -2.66 -10.05
CA SER A 72 -0.02 -2.88 -8.79
C SER A 72 -0.78 -4.19 -8.86
N VAL A 73 -0.62 -5.07 -7.88
CA VAL A 73 -1.11 -6.45 -7.95
C VAL A 73 -2.07 -6.78 -6.81
N ASP A 74 -3.10 -7.58 -7.10
CA ASP A 74 -3.84 -8.29 -6.06
C ASP A 74 -2.98 -9.46 -5.52
N ILE A 75 -3.05 -9.71 -4.21
CA ILE A 75 -2.55 -10.97 -3.65
C ILE A 75 -3.51 -12.09 -4.09
N PRO A 76 -3.05 -13.09 -4.86
CA PRO A 76 -3.89 -14.21 -5.28
C PRO A 76 -4.22 -15.11 -4.08
N ARG A 77 -5.21 -15.99 -4.24
CA ARG A 77 -5.59 -16.95 -3.19
C ARG A 77 -4.48 -17.97 -2.95
N VAL A 78 -3.65 -17.73 -1.95
CA VAL A 78 -2.54 -18.60 -1.52
C VAL A 78 -2.60 -18.77 -0.01
N TRP A 79 -2.32 -19.97 0.47
CA TRP A 79 -2.58 -20.35 1.87
C TRP A 79 -1.34 -20.46 2.74
N ASN A 80 -0.16 -20.29 2.14
CA ASN A 80 1.13 -20.29 2.82
C ASN A 80 2.13 -19.49 1.99
N TYR A 81 3.25 -19.11 2.61
CA TYR A 81 4.26 -18.28 1.96
C TYR A 81 5.00 -18.99 0.82
N HIS A 82 5.11 -20.33 0.84
CA HIS A 82 5.75 -21.09 -0.24
C HIS A 82 4.94 -20.98 -1.53
N GLU A 83 3.61 -21.13 -1.43
CA GLU A 83 2.68 -20.91 -2.55
C GLU A 83 2.77 -19.47 -3.06
N TRP A 84 2.85 -18.49 -2.16
CA TRP A 84 3.04 -17.09 -2.54
C TRP A 84 4.31 -16.90 -3.39
N ILE A 85 5.45 -17.41 -2.93
CA ILE A 85 6.74 -17.25 -3.62
C ILE A 85 6.67 -17.84 -5.03
N GLN A 86 6.14 -19.07 -5.16
CA GLN A 86 6.02 -19.75 -6.46
C GLN A 86 5.01 -19.06 -7.38
N ALA A 87 3.87 -18.62 -6.84
CA ALA A 87 2.85 -17.94 -7.62
C ALA A 87 3.35 -16.58 -8.12
N PHE A 88 4.01 -15.81 -7.26
CA PHE A 88 4.55 -14.49 -7.63
C PHE A 88 5.70 -14.63 -8.63
N GLU A 89 6.59 -15.61 -8.49
CA GLU A 89 7.62 -15.91 -9.50
C GLU A 89 7.01 -16.18 -10.89
N LYS A 90 6.01 -17.07 -10.97
CA LYS A 90 5.30 -17.35 -12.22
C LYS A 90 4.58 -16.12 -12.78
N PHE A 91 4.04 -15.26 -11.92
CA PHE A 91 3.46 -14.00 -12.32
C PHE A 91 4.49 -13.09 -12.99
N LEU A 92 5.66 -12.91 -12.38
CA LEU A 92 6.76 -12.13 -12.96
C LEU A 92 7.21 -12.66 -14.32
N ASP A 93 7.31 -13.98 -14.46
CA ASP A 93 7.68 -14.61 -15.73
C ASP A 93 6.59 -14.42 -16.79
N THR A 94 5.31 -14.46 -16.40
CA THR A 94 4.18 -14.27 -17.33
C THR A 94 4.10 -12.83 -17.87
N ILE A 95 4.49 -11.84 -17.07
CA ILE A 95 4.54 -10.43 -17.51
C ILE A 95 5.90 -10.02 -18.10
N ASP A 96 6.79 -11.00 -18.33
CA ASP A 96 8.16 -10.85 -18.85
C ASP A 96 9.02 -9.86 -18.06
N VAL A 97 9.05 -10.03 -16.73
CA VAL A 97 9.80 -9.15 -15.82
C VAL A 97 10.83 -9.94 -15.02
N HIS A 98 12.10 -9.82 -15.40
CA HIS A 98 13.20 -10.55 -14.80
C HIS A 98 13.73 -9.93 -13.48
N HIS A 99 13.71 -8.60 -13.38
CA HIS A 99 14.19 -7.86 -12.22
C HIS A 99 13.15 -6.84 -11.76
N VAL A 100 12.92 -6.77 -10.46
CA VAL A 100 11.85 -5.95 -9.86
C VAL A 100 12.35 -5.11 -8.71
N HIS A 101 11.72 -3.95 -8.55
CA HIS A 101 11.72 -3.18 -7.32
C HIS A 101 10.36 -3.42 -6.63
N LEU A 102 10.34 -3.71 -5.34
CA LEU A 102 9.08 -4.00 -4.64
C LEU A 102 8.75 -2.89 -3.65
N TYR A 103 7.50 -2.46 -3.66
CA TYR A 103 6.91 -1.63 -2.61
C TYR A 103 5.79 -2.41 -1.95
N GLY A 104 5.91 -2.67 -0.65
CA GLY A 104 4.91 -3.43 0.09
C GLY A 104 4.45 -2.72 1.34
N THR A 105 3.15 -2.81 1.63
CA THR A 105 2.55 -2.26 2.86
C THR A 105 1.97 -3.36 3.73
N SER A 106 2.20 -3.32 5.04
CA SER A 106 1.68 -4.33 5.98
C SER A 106 1.99 -5.76 5.50
N LEU A 107 0.99 -6.63 5.34
CA LEU A 107 1.16 -7.98 4.77
C LEU A 107 1.95 -7.98 3.45
N GLY A 108 1.70 -7.03 2.55
CA GLY A 108 2.42 -6.92 1.29
C GLY A 108 3.92 -6.65 1.46
N GLY A 109 4.30 -5.89 2.50
CA GLY A 109 5.70 -5.67 2.88
C GLY A 109 6.37 -6.93 3.43
N PHE A 110 5.66 -7.70 4.26
CA PHE A 110 6.12 -8.99 4.74
C PHE A 110 6.33 -9.99 3.58
N LEU A 111 5.35 -10.09 2.69
CA LEU A 111 5.40 -10.94 1.49
C LEU A 111 6.50 -10.54 0.51
N ALA A 112 6.76 -9.23 0.34
CA ALA A 112 7.86 -8.71 -0.48
C ALA A 112 9.22 -9.12 0.08
N GLN A 113 9.40 -9.03 1.40
CA GLN A 113 10.63 -9.46 2.06
C GLN A 113 10.85 -10.97 1.96
N LEU A 114 9.80 -11.77 2.18
CA LEU A 114 9.88 -13.22 2.01
C LEU A 114 10.27 -13.60 0.57
N PHE A 115 9.72 -12.91 -0.43
CA PHE A 115 10.10 -13.13 -1.81
C PHE A 115 11.56 -12.75 -2.07
N ALA A 116 12.02 -11.61 -1.55
CA ALA A 116 13.42 -11.18 -1.66
C ALA A 116 14.39 -12.17 -0.99
N HIS A 117 14.00 -12.78 0.13
CA HIS A 117 14.79 -13.81 0.80
C HIS A 117 14.95 -15.08 -0.06
N HIS A 118 13.87 -15.57 -0.67
CA HIS A 118 13.87 -16.84 -1.43
C HIS A 118 14.25 -16.70 -2.90
N ARG A 119 14.13 -15.48 -3.47
CA ARG A 119 14.45 -15.14 -4.87
C ARG A 119 15.33 -13.88 -4.95
N PRO A 120 16.50 -13.86 -4.28
CA PRO A 120 17.34 -12.67 -4.16
C PRO A 120 17.85 -12.12 -5.49
N ARG A 121 17.97 -12.97 -6.53
CA ARG A 121 18.39 -12.53 -7.88
C ARG A 121 17.31 -11.75 -8.63
N ARG A 122 16.03 -11.91 -8.24
CA ARG A 122 14.89 -11.24 -8.88
C ARG A 122 14.64 -9.85 -8.32
N VAL A 123 14.95 -9.61 -7.04
CA VAL A 123 14.65 -8.34 -6.35
C VAL A 123 15.87 -7.44 -6.33
N LYS A 124 15.74 -6.22 -6.87
CA LYS A 124 16.79 -5.21 -6.95
C LYS A 124 16.75 -4.19 -5.80
N SER A 125 15.57 -3.92 -5.26
CA SER A 125 15.41 -3.03 -4.11
C SER A 125 14.05 -3.23 -3.44
N LEU A 126 13.93 -2.79 -2.19
CA LEU A 126 12.70 -2.88 -1.39
C LEU A 126 12.31 -1.52 -0.81
N VAL A 127 11.02 -1.21 -0.86
CA VAL A 127 10.41 -0.15 -0.07
C VAL A 127 9.36 -0.80 0.84
N LEU A 128 9.51 -0.62 2.14
CA LEU A 128 8.74 -1.26 3.17
C LEU A 128 7.99 -0.19 3.95
N SER A 129 6.67 -0.29 4.06
CA SER A 129 5.88 0.72 4.76
C SER A 129 4.89 0.10 5.71
N ASN A 130 4.92 0.51 6.98
CA ASN A 130 4.02 -0.01 8.01
C ASN A 130 3.95 -1.54 7.96
N THR A 131 5.10 -2.21 8.02
CA THR A 131 5.24 -3.67 7.87
C THR A 131 6.06 -4.26 9.02
N TYR A 132 6.16 -5.59 9.04
CA TYR A 132 6.80 -6.38 10.08
C TYR A 132 7.69 -7.47 9.48
N LEU A 133 8.47 -8.14 10.33
CA LEU A 133 9.38 -9.25 9.98
C LEU A 133 8.82 -10.64 10.31
N ASP A 134 7.82 -10.70 11.19
CA ASP A 134 7.36 -11.93 11.81
C ASP A 134 5.85 -11.90 12.04
N THR A 135 5.19 -13.04 11.84
CA THR A 135 3.75 -13.22 12.03
C THR A 135 3.37 -13.79 13.39
N ARG A 136 4.32 -14.22 14.24
CA ARG A 136 4.04 -14.87 15.54
C ARG A 136 3.15 -14.02 16.46
N SER A 137 3.38 -12.71 16.52
CA SER A 137 2.54 -11.79 17.32
C SER A 137 1.09 -11.74 16.81
N PHE A 138 0.88 -11.79 15.49
CA PHE A 138 -0.45 -11.81 14.90
C PHE A 138 -1.13 -13.18 15.05
N ALA A 139 -0.36 -14.27 14.95
CA ALA A 139 -0.84 -15.62 15.20
C ALA A 139 -1.35 -15.75 16.65
N ALA A 140 -0.61 -15.22 17.62
CA ALA A 140 -1.01 -15.20 19.03
C ALA A 140 -2.28 -14.36 19.26
N ALA A 141 -2.44 -13.25 18.52
CA ALA A 141 -3.63 -12.39 18.59
C ALA A 141 -4.85 -12.98 17.87
N MET A 142 -4.71 -14.09 17.12
CA MET A 142 -5.80 -14.78 16.43
C MET A 142 -5.86 -16.28 16.77
N PRO A 143 -6.28 -16.66 18.00
CA PRO A 143 -6.40 -18.08 18.39
C PRO A 143 -7.38 -18.90 17.52
N TRP A 144 -8.32 -18.24 16.84
CA TRP A 144 -9.28 -18.86 15.94
C TRP A 144 -8.79 -19.02 14.50
N ALA A 145 -7.50 -18.74 14.23
CA ALA A 145 -6.87 -18.88 12.92
C ALA A 145 -7.20 -20.20 12.17
N PRO A 146 -7.26 -21.39 12.82
CA PRO A 146 -7.63 -22.64 12.15
C PRO A 146 -9.02 -22.63 11.52
N PHE A 147 -9.93 -21.77 11.99
CA PHE A 147 -11.31 -21.69 11.51
C PHE A 147 -11.53 -20.60 10.46
N VAL A 148 -10.50 -19.79 10.12
CA VAL A 148 -10.61 -18.65 9.18
C VAL A 148 -11.26 -19.02 7.85
N SER A 149 -10.94 -20.20 7.30
CA SER A 149 -11.50 -20.68 6.03
C SER A 149 -13.00 -20.98 6.07
N TRP A 150 -13.53 -21.27 7.27
CA TRP A 150 -14.95 -21.58 7.50
C TRP A 150 -15.74 -20.36 7.96
N THR A 151 -15.06 -19.30 8.38
CA THR A 151 -15.68 -18.06 8.84
C THR A 151 -16.46 -17.37 7.71
N PRO A 152 -17.72 -16.99 7.95
CA PRO A 152 -18.52 -16.20 7.01
C PRO A 152 -17.86 -14.89 6.58
N SER A 153 -18.10 -14.46 5.33
CA SER A 153 -17.49 -13.27 4.73
C SER A 153 -17.68 -12.00 5.56
N PHE A 154 -18.86 -11.79 6.14
CA PHE A 154 -19.16 -10.59 6.94
C PHE A 154 -18.32 -10.50 8.21
N LEU A 155 -18.01 -11.64 8.85
CA LEU A 155 -17.15 -11.68 10.03
C LEU A 155 -15.69 -11.40 9.67
N LEU A 156 -15.21 -11.96 8.55
CA LEU A 156 -13.86 -11.66 8.05
C LEU A 156 -13.71 -10.18 7.71
N LYS A 157 -14.70 -9.60 7.01
CA LYS A 157 -14.72 -8.16 6.71
C LYS A 157 -14.72 -7.34 8.00
N ARG A 158 -15.59 -7.66 8.96
CA ARG A 158 -15.63 -6.98 10.26
C ARG A 158 -14.28 -7.05 10.97
N TYR A 159 -13.64 -8.22 11.00
CA TYR A 159 -12.33 -8.38 11.66
C TYR A 159 -11.25 -7.50 10.99
N VAL A 160 -11.17 -7.50 9.66
CA VAL A 160 -10.23 -6.64 8.93
C VAL A 160 -10.50 -5.16 9.21
N LEU A 161 -11.77 -4.76 9.23
CA LEU A 161 -12.16 -3.38 9.49
C LEU A 161 -11.94 -2.96 10.95
N THR A 162 -12.03 -3.87 11.93
CA THR A 162 -11.70 -3.55 13.33
C THR A 162 -10.22 -3.24 13.56
N GLY A 163 -9.34 -3.68 12.65
CA GLY A 163 -7.93 -3.30 12.66
C GLY A 163 -7.71 -1.84 12.26
N ILE A 164 -8.68 -1.23 11.58
CA ILE A 164 -8.66 0.17 11.20
C ILE A 164 -9.35 0.95 12.31
N ARG A 165 -8.69 1.99 12.85
CA ARG A 165 -9.26 2.77 13.95
C ARG A 165 -10.54 3.48 13.50
N ASP A 166 -11.63 3.30 14.23
CA ASP A 166 -12.80 4.18 14.17
C ASP A 166 -12.56 5.36 15.14
N GLY A 167 -12.20 6.53 14.60
CA GLY A 167 -11.92 7.73 15.39
C GLY A 167 -11.93 9.01 14.56
N PRO A 168 -11.81 10.19 15.19
CA PRO A 168 -11.67 11.45 14.45
C PRO A 168 -10.35 11.43 13.69
N HIS A 169 -10.45 11.19 12.39
CA HIS A 169 -9.32 11.25 11.47
C HIS A 169 -9.25 12.62 10.82
N GLU A 170 -8.04 13.02 10.45
CA GLU A 170 -7.88 14.10 9.49
C GLU A 170 -8.60 13.72 8.18
N PRO A 171 -9.25 14.67 7.46
CA PRO A 171 -10.05 14.37 6.28
C PRO A 171 -9.40 13.42 5.26
N PHE A 172 -8.12 13.63 4.94
CA PHE A 172 -7.41 12.77 3.99
C PHE A 172 -7.17 11.34 4.48
N ILE A 173 -7.03 11.15 5.79
CA ILE A 173 -6.91 9.81 6.39
C ILE A 173 -8.30 9.15 6.39
N ALA A 174 -9.36 9.89 6.73
CA ALA A 174 -10.74 9.39 6.67
C ALA A 174 -11.10 8.92 5.24
N ASP A 175 -10.84 9.75 4.23
CA ASP A 175 -11.10 9.41 2.82
C ASP A 175 -10.31 8.16 2.38
N SER A 176 -9.07 8.01 2.86
CA SER A 176 -8.25 6.84 2.57
C SER A 176 -8.83 5.56 3.18
N VAL A 177 -9.35 5.66 4.40
CA VAL A 177 -10.01 4.55 5.11
C VAL A 177 -11.30 4.19 4.39
N ASP A 178 -12.16 5.16 4.06
CA ASP A 178 -13.41 4.92 3.34
C ASP A 178 -13.16 4.25 1.99
N PHE A 179 -12.13 4.70 1.26
CA PHE A 179 -11.74 4.04 0.02
C PHE A 179 -11.27 2.60 0.26
N ALA A 180 -10.39 2.35 1.24
CA ALA A 180 -9.92 1.01 1.56
C ALA A 180 -11.08 0.09 2.01
N VAL A 181 -12.03 0.59 2.81
CA VAL A 181 -13.25 -0.14 3.20
C VAL A 181 -14.05 -0.54 1.97
N SER A 182 -14.24 0.36 1.00
CA SER A 182 -14.92 0.03 -0.26
C SER A 182 -14.22 -1.09 -1.02
N GLN A 183 -12.87 -1.15 -0.97
CA GLN A 183 -12.11 -2.23 -1.61
C GLN A 183 -12.29 -3.57 -0.86
N VAL A 184 -12.27 -3.56 0.47
CA VAL A 184 -12.57 -4.75 1.30
C VAL A 184 -13.95 -5.31 0.97
N GLU A 185 -14.93 -4.46 0.70
CA GLU A 185 -16.28 -4.90 0.33
C GLU A 185 -16.32 -5.68 -0.99
N THR A 186 -15.40 -5.39 -1.93
CA THR A 186 -15.28 -6.13 -3.20
C THR A 186 -14.62 -7.50 -3.06
N LEU A 187 -13.90 -7.76 -1.96
CA LEU A 187 -13.19 -9.02 -1.75
C LEU A 187 -14.16 -10.15 -1.38
N SER A 188 -13.89 -11.34 -1.93
CA SER A 188 -14.63 -12.54 -1.58
C SER A 188 -14.20 -13.09 -0.22
N LYS A 189 -14.99 -14.05 0.31
CA LYS A 189 -14.64 -14.78 1.54
C LYS A 189 -13.24 -15.41 1.44
N ASP A 190 -12.96 -16.09 0.34
CA ASP A 190 -11.72 -16.85 0.17
C ASP A 190 -10.50 -15.94 0.00
N ASP A 191 -10.66 -14.75 -0.61
CA ASP A 191 -9.58 -13.79 -0.75
C ASP A 191 -9.16 -13.23 0.62
N LEU A 192 -10.15 -12.90 1.47
CA LEU A 192 -9.89 -12.45 2.84
C LEU A 192 -9.33 -13.57 3.70
N ALA A 193 -9.92 -14.77 3.61
CA ALA A 193 -9.46 -15.93 4.37
C ALA A 193 -7.99 -16.25 4.05
N SER A 194 -7.62 -16.32 2.77
CA SER A 194 -6.25 -16.64 2.38
C SER A 194 -5.25 -15.59 2.87
N ARG A 195 -5.60 -14.30 2.81
CA ARG A 195 -4.74 -13.20 3.28
C ARG A 195 -4.57 -13.21 4.80
N LEU A 196 -5.65 -13.48 5.54
CA LEU A 196 -5.59 -13.61 6.99
C LEU A 196 -4.76 -14.84 7.37
N THR A 197 -4.91 -15.97 6.68
CA THR A 197 -4.06 -17.16 6.86
C THR A 197 -2.58 -16.82 6.70
N LEU A 198 -2.19 -16.04 5.67
CA LEU A 198 -0.80 -15.61 5.49
C LEU A 198 -0.27 -14.72 6.64
N THR A 199 -1.16 -14.01 7.34
CA THR A 199 -0.78 -13.14 8.47
C THR A 199 -0.64 -13.92 9.78
N VAL A 200 -1.22 -15.12 9.88
CA VAL A 200 -1.23 -15.93 11.13
C VAL A 200 -0.46 -17.24 11.00
N ASP A 201 -0.11 -17.65 9.79
CA ASP A 201 0.82 -18.75 9.56
C ASP A 201 2.21 -18.32 10.05
N ALA A 202 2.78 -19.06 11.00
CA ALA A 202 3.99 -18.68 11.70
C ALA A 202 5.19 -18.70 10.74
N ALA A 203 5.67 -17.51 10.37
CA ALA A 203 6.75 -17.31 9.43
C ALA A 203 7.53 -16.05 9.79
N SER A 204 8.85 -16.13 9.63
CA SER A 204 9.77 -15.02 9.87
C SER A 204 10.66 -14.80 8.66
N VAL A 205 10.98 -13.55 8.36
CA VAL A 205 11.88 -13.18 7.27
C VAL A 205 13.33 -13.49 7.66
N GLY A 206 13.99 -14.37 6.90
CA GLY A 206 15.42 -14.67 7.03
C GLY A 206 16.33 -13.54 6.54
N SER A 207 17.64 -13.75 6.51
CA SER A 207 18.57 -12.71 6.02
C SER A 207 18.41 -12.46 4.53
N LEU A 208 18.30 -11.18 4.17
CA LEU A 208 18.28 -10.78 2.78
C LEU A 208 19.72 -10.74 2.26
N LEU A 209 19.93 -11.20 1.02
CA LEU A 209 21.18 -10.97 0.29
C LEU A 209 21.23 -9.58 -0.35
N LEU A 210 20.11 -8.87 -0.34
CA LEU A 210 20.01 -7.49 -0.79
C LEU A 210 20.73 -6.58 0.22
N PRO A 211 21.60 -5.65 -0.22
CA PRO A 211 22.22 -4.71 0.70
C PRO A 211 21.16 -3.77 1.29
N ASP A 212 21.28 -3.51 2.59
CA ASP A 212 20.37 -2.63 3.34
C ASP A 212 20.26 -1.24 2.73
N SER A 213 21.33 -0.73 2.11
CA SER A 213 21.34 0.55 1.38
C SER A 213 20.35 0.60 0.20
N SER A 214 19.94 -0.56 -0.32
CA SER A 214 18.89 -0.72 -1.35
C SER A 214 17.50 -0.91 -0.75
N ILE A 215 17.34 -0.73 0.56
CA ILE A 215 16.07 -0.77 1.27
C ILE A 215 15.69 0.67 1.68
N THR A 216 14.39 0.97 1.62
CA THR A 216 13.80 2.14 2.28
C THR A 216 12.68 1.70 3.20
N ILE A 217 12.75 2.10 4.46
CA ILE A 217 11.67 1.93 5.44
C ILE A 217 10.90 3.24 5.51
N MET A 218 9.59 3.17 5.28
CA MET A 218 8.68 4.31 5.15
C MET A 218 7.51 4.15 6.12
N ASP A 219 7.70 4.57 7.36
CA ASP A 219 6.72 4.42 8.42
C ASP A 219 6.02 5.74 8.74
N THR A 220 4.74 5.62 9.10
CA THR A 220 3.97 6.71 9.66
C THR A 220 4.16 6.76 11.18
N ASN A 221 4.24 7.98 11.72
CA ASN A 221 4.42 8.25 13.15
C ASN A 221 3.10 8.47 13.92
N ASP A 222 1.97 8.36 13.23
CA ASP A 222 0.63 8.37 13.82
C ASP A 222 0.11 6.93 14.02
N TYR A 223 -1.17 6.81 14.36
CA TYR A 223 -1.74 5.49 14.59
C TYR A 223 -1.67 4.60 13.34
N CYS A 224 -1.19 3.38 13.54
CA CYS A 224 -1.22 2.30 12.56
C CYS A 224 -1.58 1.00 13.28
N ALA A 225 -2.28 0.10 12.59
CA ALA A 225 -2.63 -1.24 13.02
C ALA A 225 -1.40 -2.09 13.33
N ILE A 226 -0.25 -1.79 12.71
CA ILE A 226 1.01 -2.48 12.99
C ILE A 226 1.64 -1.89 14.27
N PRO A 227 1.83 -2.72 15.32
CA PRO A 227 2.44 -2.28 16.57
C PRO A 227 3.84 -1.69 16.38
N GLN A 228 4.17 -0.66 17.16
CA GLN A 228 5.44 0.05 17.04
C GLN A 228 6.66 -0.86 17.22
N HIS A 229 6.62 -1.80 18.18
CA HIS A 229 7.74 -2.72 18.41
C HIS A 229 8.12 -3.54 17.17
N LEU A 230 7.16 -3.92 16.32
CA LEU A 230 7.45 -4.65 15.08
C LEU A 230 8.11 -3.75 14.02
N LYS A 231 7.79 -2.45 14.01
CA LYS A 231 8.45 -1.45 13.16
C LYS A 231 9.88 -1.17 13.65
N ASP A 232 10.06 -1.18 14.96
CA ASP A 232 11.38 -1.01 15.58
C ASP A 232 12.28 -2.22 15.26
N GLU A 233 11.77 -3.45 15.37
CA GLU A 233 12.47 -4.68 14.93
C GLU A 233 12.88 -4.62 13.45
N LEU A 234 11.99 -4.12 12.58
CA LEU A 234 12.30 -3.93 11.16
C LEU A 234 13.47 -2.95 10.96
N THR A 235 13.52 -1.91 11.78
CA THR A 235 14.54 -0.87 11.75
C THR A 235 15.89 -1.38 12.28
N GLU A 236 15.86 -2.20 13.32
CA GLU A 236 17.04 -2.89 13.86
C GLU A 236 17.60 -3.92 12.88
N ARG A 237 16.71 -4.58 12.12
CA ARG A 237 17.07 -5.58 11.12
C ARG A 237 17.83 -5.02 9.93
N TYR A 238 17.52 -3.79 9.52
CA TYR A 238 18.15 -3.12 8.38
C TYR A 238 18.76 -1.77 8.82
N PRO A 239 19.86 -1.79 9.58
CA PRO A 239 20.44 -0.57 10.16
C PRO A 239 20.89 0.46 9.11
N GLU A 240 21.34 0.01 7.93
CA GLU A 240 21.76 0.92 6.84
C GLU A 240 20.63 1.27 5.86
N ALA A 241 19.40 0.80 6.10
CA ALA A 241 18.26 1.16 5.28
C ALA A 241 17.93 2.65 5.41
N ARG A 242 17.50 3.25 4.30
CA ARG A 242 17.06 4.64 4.33
C ARG A 242 15.72 4.75 5.02
N ARG A 243 15.63 5.69 5.96
CA ARG A 243 14.39 5.96 6.68
C ARG A 243 13.67 7.15 6.05
N ALA A 244 12.39 6.96 5.77
CA ALA A 244 11.47 7.97 5.30
C ALA A 244 10.35 8.09 6.35
N TYR A 245 10.43 9.13 7.18
CA TYR A 245 9.47 9.34 8.26
C TYR A 245 8.32 10.21 7.78
N LEU A 246 7.10 9.67 7.80
CA LEU A 246 5.88 10.42 7.55
C LEU A 246 5.27 10.82 8.89
N LYS A 247 5.04 12.13 9.08
CA LYS A 247 4.48 12.64 10.34
C LYS A 247 3.10 12.07 10.63
N THR A 248 2.29 11.90 9.59
CA THR A 248 0.93 11.38 9.61
C THR A 248 0.68 10.58 8.33
N GLY A 249 -0.34 9.72 8.33
CA GLY A 249 -0.74 8.96 7.15
C GLY A 249 -1.60 7.74 7.47
N GLY A 250 -1.69 7.33 8.74
CA GLY A 250 -2.50 6.20 9.16
C GLY A 250 -2.04 4.86 8.57
N ASP A 251 -2.98 3.95 8.40
CA ASP A 251 -2.75 2.62 7.82
C ASP A 251 -2.46 2.63 6.32
N PHE A 252 -2.92 3.67 5.62
CA PHE A 252 -2.89 3.76 4.16
C PHE A 252 -2.16 5.03 3.69
N PRO A 253 -0.86 5.22 4.03
CA PRO A 253 -0.11 6.44 3.68
C PRO A 253 -0.07 6.71 2.18
N PHE A 254 -0.10 5.66 1.36
CA PHE A 254 -0.13 5.76 -0.11
C PHE A 254 -1.43 6.38 -0.66
N LEU A 255 -2.53 6.36 0.11
CA LEU A 255 -3.80 7.01 -0.24
C LEU A 255 -3.97 8.37 0.45
N SER A 256 -3.59 8.49 1.72
CA SER A 256 -3.76 9.68 2.55
C SER A 256 -2.68 10.75 2.34
N ARG A 257 -1.43 10.33 2.06
CA ARG A 257 -0.26 11.17 1.78
C ARG A 257 0.42 10.76 0.47
N PRO A 258 -0.33 10.72 -0.65
CA PRO A 258 0.19 10.18 -1.91
C PRO A 258 1.42 10.95 -2.40
N ASP A 259 1.47 12.26 -2.21
CA ASP A 259 2.59 13.09 -2.70
C ASP A 259 3.89 12.83 -1.94
N GLU A 260 3.83 12.70 -0.61
CA GLU A 260 4.99 12.34 0.22
C GLU A 260 5.49 10.93 -0.10
N VAL A 261 4.57 9.96 -0.18
CA VAL A 261 4.91 8.58 -0.56
C VAL A 261 5.54 8.54 -1.95
N ASN A 262 4.93 9.20 -2.94
CA ASN A 262 5.43 9.25 -4.32
C ASN A 262 6.79 9.93 -4.41
N LEU A 263 7.05 10.97 -3.61
CA LEU A 263 8.36 11.61 -3.53
C LEU A 263 9.40 10.60 -3.03
N HIS A 264 9.13 9.90 -1.94
CA HIS A 264 10.06 8.92 -1.39
C HIS A 264 10.29 7.72 -2.31
N LEU A 265 9.24 7.24 -3.01
CA LEU A 265 9.37 6.19 -4.02
C LEU A 265 10.29 6.64 -5.17
N GLN A 266 10.14 7.87 -5.66
CA GLN A 266 11.03 8.41 -6.69
C GLN A 266 12.47 8.55 -6.21
N LEU A 267 12.68 9.10 -5.02
CA LEU A 267 14.02 9.23 -4.45
C LEU A 267 14.69 7.87 -4.27
N HIS A 268 13.91 6.85 -3.86
CA HIS A 268 14.39 5.49 -3.76
C HIS A 268 14.78 4.92 -5.12
N LEU A 269 13.88 4.98 -6.11
CA LEU A 269 14.09 4.44 -7.46
C LEU A 269 15.32 5.07 -8.14
N ARG A 270 15.48 6.38 -8.06
CA ARG A 270 16.66 7.08 -8.61
C ARG A 270 17.95 6.66 -7.91
N ARG A 271 17.92 6.53 -6.58
CA ARG A 271 19.08 6.10 -5.79
C ARG A 271 19.56 4.69 -6.19
N VAL A 272 18.64 3.79 -6.51
CA VAL A 272 18.98 2.42 -6.93
C VAL A 272 19.19 2.29 -8.45
N GLY A 273 19.31 3.42 -9.17
CA GLY A 273 19.70 3.47 -10.58
C GLY A 273 18.57 3.32 -11.59
N VAL A 274 17.31 3.47 -11.18
CA VAL A 274 16.17 3.44 -12.11
C VAL A 274 16.01 4.82 -12.76
N GLU A 275 16.33 4.89 -14.05
CA GLU A 275 16.20 6.10 -14.85
C GLU A 275 14.80 6.22 -15.48
N PRO A 276 14.04 7.28 -15.18
CA PRO A 276 12.72 7.49 -15.78
C PRO A 276 12.79 7.82 -17.27
N ARG A 277 11.72 7.49 -18.01
CA ARG A 277 11.56 7.78 -19.45
C ARG A 277 10.34 8.67 -19.71
N PRO A 278 10.34 9.95 -19.29
CA PRO A 278 9.16 10.83 -19.40
C PRO A 278 8.77 11.14 -20.85
N GLU A 279 9.74 11.12 -21.77
CA GLU A 279 9.47 11.42 -23.19
C GLU A 279 8.57 10.38 -23.87
N VAL A 280 8.63 9.12 -23.44
CA VAL A 280 7.77 8.03 -23.96
C VAL A 280 6.31 8.22 -23.52
N VAL A 281 6.09 8.86 -22.37
CA VAL A 281 4.75 9.07 -21.81
C VAL A 281 3.96 10.10 -22.61
N LYS A 282 4.63 11.12 -23.16
CA LYS A 282 4.01 12.15 -24.02
C LYS A 282 3.48 11.59 -25.34
N THR A 283 4.04 10.47 -25.81
CA THR A 283 3.59 9.78 -27.03
C THR A 283 2.34 8.93 -26.73
N ILE A 284 2.32 8.22 -25.61
CA ILE A 284 1.18 7.40 -25.17
C ILE A 284 -0.10 8.24 -24.98
N SER A 285 0.03 9.46 -24.46
CA SER A 285 -1.10 10.38 -24.30
C SER A 285 -1.55 11.07 -25.60
N LYS A 286 -0.73 11.05 -26.66
CA LYS A 286 -1.09 11.58 -27.99
C LYS A 286 -1.85 10.54 -28.84
N ASP A 287 -1.44 9.28 -28.79
CA ASP A 287 -2.05 8.21 -29.59
C ASP A 287 -3.44 7.78 -29.08
N GLY A 288 -3.84 8.22 -27.88
CA GLY A 288 -5.20 8.03 -27.35
C GLY A 288 -6.22 9.09 -27.76
N ALA A 289 -5.79 10.16 -28.44
CA ALA A 289 -6.64 11.31 -28.77
C ALA A 289 -6.89 11.50 -30.28
N ASP A 290 -6.10 10.89 -31.17
CA ASP A 290 -6.26 11.04 -32.63
C ASP A 290 -6.65 9.74 -33.30
N GLY A 291 -7.94 9.45 -33.24
CA GLY A 291 -8.60 8.53 -34.16
C GLY A 291 -9.33 9.30 -35.26
N THR A 292 -8.61 9.98 -36.16
CA THR A 292 -9.13 10.24 -37.51
C THR A 292 -8.01 10.24 -38.53
N ASP A 293 -8.11 9.30 -39.46
CA ASP A 293 -7.30 9.14 -40.65
C ASP A 293 -7.45 10.35 -41.58
N SER A 294 -6.33 10.94 -42.02
CA SER A 294 -6.21 11.41 -43.40
C SER A 294 -4.75 11.62 -43.79
N SER A 295 -4.29 10.72 -44.65
CA SER A 295 -3.11 10.88 -45.51
C SER A 295 -3.10 12.23 -46.25
N GLN A 296 -1.99 12.97 -46.21
CA GLN A 296 -1.50 13.66 -47.40
C GLN A 296 -0.02 14.06 -47.33
N SER A 297 0.57 13.97 -48.52
CA SER A 297 1.95 14.05 -48.94
C SER A 297 2.72 15.36 -48.67
N LYS A 298 4.03 15.18 -48.46
CA LYS A 298 5.18 16.05 -48.78
C LYS A 298 4.90 17.36 -49.53
N LYS A 299 5.56 18.45 -49.07
CA LYS A 299 6.42 19.30 -49.92
C LYS A 299 7.42 20.09 -49.08
N GLU A 300 8.69 19.95 -49.45
CA GLU A 300 9.81 20.84 -49.10
C GLU A 300 9.68 22.17 -49.84
N SER A 301 10.19 23.24 -49.23
CA SER A 301 10.72 24.41 -49.92
C SER A 301 11.75 25.11 -49.04
N ASP A 302 12.98 25.15 -49.54
CA ASP A 302 14.15 25.90 -49.08
C ASP A 302 14.02 27.42 -49.37
N GLU A 303 15.06 28.16 -48.91
CA GLU A 303 15.46 29.55 -49.21
C GLU A 303 14.95 30.64 -48.24
N GLU A 304 15.73 31.62 -47.76
CA GLU A 304 17.16 31.94 -47.78
C GLU A 304 17.43 33.05 -46.73
N LYS A 305 18.71 33.37 -46.52
CA LYS A 305 19.31 34.26 -45.50
C LYS A 305 18.98 35.75 -45.67
N GLU A 306 19.10 36.53 -44.59
CA GLU A 306 19.88 37.77 -44.62
C GLU A 306 20.31 38.28 -43.21
N ASP A 307 21.56 38.74 -43.16
CA ASP A 307 22.30 39.32 -42.03
C ASP A 307 21.81 40.72 -41.62
N ARG A 308 21.98 41.11 -40.33
CA ARG A 308 22.81 42.28 -39.91
C ARG A 308 22.74 42.65 -38.41
N SER A 309 23.90 42.53 -37.77
CA SER A 309 24.62 43.51 -36.92
C SER A 309 23.95 44.28 -35.76
N ASN A 310 24.57 44.09 -34.58
CA ASN A 310 25.06 45.08 -33.59
C ASN A 310 24.13 46.21 -33.08
N ASN A 311 23.86 46.23 -31.76
CA ASN A 311 24.59 47.08 -30.82
C ASN A 311 24.07 46.97 -29.38
N MET A 312 25.01 46.80 -28.44
CA MET A 312 24.88 47.16 -27.03
C MET A 312 24.80 48.70 -26.88
N PRO A 313 24.24 49.19 -25.77
CA PRO A 313 25.10 50.00 -24.91
C PRO A 313 24.95 49.69 -23.41
N GLN A 314 26.10 49.68 -22.73
CA GLN A 314 26.20 49.93 -21.30
C GLN A 314 25.87 51.39 -20.99
N GLY A 315 25.25 51.64 -19.83
CA GLY A 315 25.07 52.96 -19.25
C GLY A 315 24.89 52.87 -17.74
N SER A 316 25.91 53.32 -17.02
CA SER A 316 26.01 53.52 -15.57
C SER A 316 25.25 54.76 -15.09
N SER A 317 24.65 54.73 -13.89
CA SER A 317 24.95 55.69 -12.78
C SER A 317 23.94 55.59 -11.61
N SER A 318 24.50 55.79 -10.41
CA SER A 318 23.95 56.16 -9.09
C SER A 318 22.61 56.89 -9.02
N ASP A 319 21.79 56.65 -7.98
CA ASP A 319 21.88 57.38 -6.69
C ASP A 319 20.79 56.97 -5.66
N GLN A 320 21.26 56.88 -4.41
CA GLN A 320 20.65 57.28 -3.14
C GLN A 320 19.21 56.87 -2.73
N SER A 321 19.21 55.99 -1.72
CA SER A 321 18.21 55.84 -0.67
C SER A 321 18.21 56.98 0.36
N PRO A 322 17.06 57.37 0.93
CA PRO A 322 17.02 58.04 2.23
C PRO A 322 16.47 57.17 3.36
N THR A 323 17.02 57.45 4.53
CA THR A 323 16.88 56.86 5.87
C THR A 323 15.54 57.12 6.59
N LEU A 324 15.31 56.28 7.61
CA LEU A 324 14.26 56.27 8.65
C LEU A 324 14.05 57.60 9.42
N PRO A 325 12.96 57.66 10.21
CA PRO A 325 13.13 57.93 11.64
C PRO A 325 12.37 56.97 12.58
N GLU A 326 12.89 56.87 13.80
CA GLU A 326 12.44 56.07 14.95
C GLU A 326 11.16 56.59 15.63
N SER A 327 10.42 55.71 16.33
CA SER A 327 9.83 56.04 17.63
C SER A 327 9.54 54.80 18.52
N SER A 328 10.27 54.77 19.64
CA SER A 328 9.93 54.35 21.01
C SER A 328 8.69 53.47 21.33
N GLY A 329 8.97 52.31 21.96
CA GLY A 329 8.60 52.05 23.36
C GLY A 329 7.30 51.30 23.67
N SER A 330 7.40 50.09 24.23
CA SER A 330 6.84 49.73 25.55
C SER A 330 6.90 48.21 25.79
N SER A 331 7.27 47.88 27.02
CA SER A 331 7.37 46.57 27.66
C SER A 331 6.07 45.75 27.66
N ASN A 332 6.21 44.42 27.68
CA ASN A 332 5.67 43.55 28.75
C ASN A 332 6.00 42.06 28.47
N ASN A 333 6.87 41.48 29.30
CA ASN A 333 6.96 40.03 29.49
C ASN A 333 6.06 39.61 30.66
N PRO A 334 5.52 38.37 30.64
CA PRO A 334 5.29 37.59 31.85
C PRO A 334 6.04 36.24 31.86
N PRO A 335 6.08 35.53 33.01
CA PRO A 335 7.24 34.71 33.42
C PRO A 335 7.05 33.17 33.36
N LEU A 336 8.21 32.49 33.33
CA LEU A 336 8.66 31.16 33.84
C LEU A 336 7.74 29.91 33.89
N PRO A 337 8.31 28.69 33.71
CA PRO A 337 7.58 27.43 33.71
C PRO A 337 7.44 26.83 35.12
N THR A 338 6.30 26.17 35.38
CA THR A 338 6.10 25.30 36.54
C THR A 338 5.72 23.90 36.09
N ASP A 339 6.44 22.93 36.64
CA ASP A 339 6.22 21.50 36.52
C ASP A 339 4.78 21.10 36.83
N SER A 340 4.20 20.28 35.95
CA SER A 340 3.09 19.40 36.32
C SER A 340 3.27 18.04 35.64
N ILE A 341 3.70 17.09 36.46
CA ILE A 341 3.61 15.66 36.21
C ILE A 341 2.12 15.33 36.06
N GLN A 342 1.68 14.97 34.86
CA GLN A 342 0.38 14.33 34.65
C GLN A 342 0.61 12.87 34.25
N LEU A 343 0.11 11.99 35.11
CA LEU A 343 0.09 10.54 34.96
C LEU A 343 -0.36 10.14 33.55
N GLN A 344 0.49 9.36 32.86
CA GLN A 344 0.10 8.59 31.70
C GLN A 344 -1.01 7.59 32.09
N SER A 345 -2.15 7.69 31.41
CA SER A 345 -3.23 6.73 31.45
C SER A 345 -2.81 5.44 30.75
N SER A 346 -2.46 4.43 31.54
CA SER A 346 -2.23 3.05 31.11
C SER A 346 -3.49 2.29 30.67
N SER A 347 -4.64 2.96 30.48
CA SER A 347 -5.95 2.31 30.31
C SER A 347 -6.36 2.02 28.86
N SER A 348 -5.59 2.43 27.84
CA SER A 348 -6.00 2.28 26.44
C SER A 348 -5.59 0.95 25.81
N MET A 349 -4.43 0.38 26.19
CA MET A 349 -4.01 -0.94 25.67
C MET A 349 -4.84 -2.09 26.25
N ASP A 350 -5.21 -2.01 27.53
CA ASP A 350 -6.04 -3.03 28.18
C ASP A 350 -7.43 -3.12 27.55
N ASN A 351 -8.03 -1.97 27.18
CA ASN A 351 -9.35 -1.96 26.53
C ASN A 351 -9.32 -2.50 25.10
N LEU A 352 -8.23 -2.32 24.35
CA LEU A 352 -8.11 -2.85 22.98
C LEU A 352 -7.83 -4.36 22.99
N MET A 353 -6.97 -4.84 23.89
CA MET A 353 -6.77 -6.26 24.16
C MET A 353 -8.07 -6.92 24.62
N LEU A 354 -8.80 -6.29 25.54
CA LEU A 354 -10.09 -6.79 26.02
C LEU A 354 -11.13 -6.83 24.90
N LEU A 355 -11.21 -5.81 24.04
CA LEU A 355 -12.13 -5.78 22.90
C LEU A 355 -11.74 -6.83 21.84
N GLN A 356 -10.46 -7.04 21.57
CA GLN A 356 -9.98 -8.11 20.70
C GLN A 356 -10.26 -9.50 21.29
N LEU A 357 -10.13 -9.68 22.61
CA LEU A 357 -10.51 -10.89 23.33
C LEU A 357 -12.03 -11.10 23.34
N ILE A 358 -12.83 -10.05 23.48
CA ILE A 358 -14.29 -10.10 23.41
C ILE A 358 -14.72 -10.45 22.00
N ILE A 359 -14.14 -9.84 20.96
CA ILE A 359 -14.46 -10.16 19.56
C ILE A 359 -13.94 -11.55 19.20
N ALA A 360 -12.74 -11.94 19.63
CA ALA A 360 -12.26 -13.32 19.47
C ALA A 360 -13.18 -14.28 20.21
N GLY A 361 -13.69 -13.91 21.38
CA GLY A 361 -14.68 -14.65 22.16
C GLY A 361 -16.05 -14.72 21.47
N GLU A 362 -16.54 -13.63 20.89
CA GLU A 362 -17.81 -13.55 20.17
C GLU A 362 -17.73 -14.27 18.82
N VAL A 363 -16.62 -14.15 18.10
CA VAL A 363 -16.33 -14.89 16.86
C VAL A 363 -16.16 -16.36 17.19
N TYR A 364 -15.41 -16.72 18.22
CA TYR A 364 -15.27 -18.11 18.68
C TYR A 364 -16.61 -18.68 19.13
N GLN A 365 -17.38 -17.96 19.94
CA GLN A 365 -18.69 -18.39 20.41
C GLN A 365 -19.71 -18.45 19.27
N SER A 366 -19.64 -17.54 18.29
CA SER A 366 -20.48 -17.57 17.08
C SER A 366 -20.08 -18.72 16.17
N CYS A 367 -18.79 -18.99 15.98
CA CYS A 367 -18.29 -20.14 15.23
C CYS A 367 -18.64 -21.46 15.93
N VAL A 368 -18.52 -21.55 17.26
CA VAL A 368 -18.92 -22.72 18.04
C VAL A 368 -20.44 -22.90 17.98
N ARG A 369 -21.24 -21.83 18.15
CA ARG A 369 -22.70 -21.91 18.01
C ARG A 369 -23.12 -22.27 16.59
N PHE A 370 -22.48 -21.71 15.58
CA PHE A 370 -22.75 -22.04 14.18
C PHE A 370 -22.33 -23.48 13.86
N THR A 371 -21.19 -23.94 14.37
CA THR A 371 -20.72 -25.33 14.21
C THR A 371 -21.62 -26.29 14.97
N LEU A 372 -22.05 -25.96 16.19
CA LEU A 372 -23.01 -26.76 16.94
C LEU A 372 -24.37 -26.80 16.26
N CYS A 373 -24.85 -25.66 15.74
CA CYS A 373 -26.11 -25.57 14.99
C CYS A 373 -26.03 -26.32 13.65
N TYR A 374 -24.87 -26.25 12.98
CA TYR A 374 -24.60 -26.99 11.75
C TYR A 374 -24.48 -28.49 12.03
N CYS A 375 -23.78 -28.90 13.09
CA CYS A 375 -23.69 -30.30 13.52
C CYS A 375 -25.06 -30.83 13.95
N THR A 376 -25.89 -30.05 14.66
CA THR A 376 -27.26 -30.47 14.98
C THR A 376 -28.13 -30.52 13.74
N LEU A 377 -28.02 -29.57 12.81
CA LEU A 377 -28.70 -29.62 11.52
C LEU A 377 -28.28 -30.84 10.69
N VAL A 378 -26.99 -31.16 10.62
CA VAL A 378 -26.46 -32.34 9.92
C VAL A 378 -26.89 -33.64 10.61
N LEU A 379 -26.91 -33.71 11.94
CA LEU A 379 -27.41 -34.86 12.69
C LEU A 379 -28.92 -35.06 12.52
N VAL A 380 -29.69 -33.97 12.43
CA VAL A 380 -31.14 -34.00 12.18
C VAL A 380 -31.44 -34.35 10.71
N HIS A 381 -30.64 -33.90 9.76
CA HIS A 381 -30.82 -34.21 8.33
C HIS A 381 -30.25 -35.56 7.90
N CYS A 382 -29.23 -36.10 8.58
CA CYS A 382 -28.60 -37.39 8.24
C CYS A 382 -29.25 -38.61 8.92
N GLY A 383 -30.38 -38.45 9.63
CA GLY A 383 -31.23 -39.57 10.02
C GLY A 383 -30.49 -40.76 10.65
N PHE A 384 -29.83 -40.55 11.80
CA PHE A 384 -29.38 -41.68 12.62
C PHE A 384 -30.60 -42.35 13.28
N THR A 385 -31.26 -43.25 12.56
CA THR A 385 -32.12 -44.27 13.16
C THR A 385 -31.25 -45.23 13.96
N ILE A 386 -31.10 -44.95 15.26
CA ILE A 386 -30.65 -45.95 16.22
C ILE A 386 -31.76 -47.00 16.33
N SER A 387 -31.59 -48.12 15.64
CA SER A 387 -32.39 -49.31 15.85
C SER A 387 -32.10 -49.85 17.26
N ARG A 388 -33.05 -49.67 18.18
CA ARG A 388 -33.08 -50.41 19.44
C ARG A 388 -33.34 -51.89 19.13
N GLN A 389 -32.29 -52.71 19.16
CA GLN A 389 -32.47 -54.14 19.41
C GLN A 389 -32.73 -54.31 20.92
N SER A 390 -33.98 -54.63 21.25
CA SER A 390 -34.35 -55.23 22.55
C SER A 390 -34.08 -56.74 22.49
N VAL A 391 -33.53 -57.24 23.59
CA VAL A 391 -33.23 -58.64 23.96
C VAL A 391 -34.38 -59.59 23.67
#